data_AF-A0A3D2IH06-F1
#
_entry.id   AF-A0A3D2IH06-F1
#
_cell.length_a   1.000
_cell.length_b   1.000
_cell.length_c   1.000
_cell.angle_alpha   90.00
_cell.angle_beta   90.00
_cell.angle_gamma   90.00
#
_symmetry.space_group_name_H-M   'P 1'
#
loop_
_entity.id
_entity.type
_entity.pdbx_description
1 polymer ?
#
loop_
_entity_poly.entity_id
_entity_poly.type
_entity_poly.pdbx_seq_one_letter_code
_entity_poly.pdbx_strand_id
1 'polypeptide(L)'
;CVVGDAGAPVVKDEIPVLHKAYRLLKDEMRPEAVEVAERDGVVIGSEKAGYEIACVNNAECIFVKYGDNDVSYCSIQQAYFDGRIDWEKPLSCHLFPVRLKRISDFDYANFEYVDSLCSAACDKGSKEGIYLSDFLEKPLTRRYGEEWYDEFKAACNYIREQEVD
;
A
#
# COMPACT_ATOMS: atom_id res chain seq x y z
N CYS A 1 4.70 5.00 -0.82
CA CYS A 1 6.15 4.73 -0.84
C CYS A 1 6.79 5.87 -1.61
N VAL A 2 7.84 6.48 -1.06
CA VAL A 2 8.65 7.50 -1.76
C VAL A 2 9.91 6.88 -2.37
N VAL A 3 10.03 5.56 -2.29
CA VAL A 3 11.17 4.75 -2.76
C VAL A 3 10.64 3.74 -3.77
N GLY A 4 11.23 3.74 -4.97
CA GLY A 4 10.91 2.83 -6.07
C GLY A 4 10.72 3.56 -7.39
N ASP A 5 11.02 2.89 -8.50
CA ASP A 5 10.99 3.49 -9.85
C ASP A 5 9.58 3.54 -10.47
N ALA A 6 8.57 3.03 -9.74
CA ALA A 6 7.22 2.81 -10.25
C ALA A 6 6.16 2.99 -9.15
N GLY A 7 4.94 3.32 -9.59
CA GLY A 7 3.80 3.43 -8.70
C GLY A 7 3.39 2.11 -8.08
N ALA A 8 2.48 2.17 -7.12
CA ALA A 8 1.89 0.95 -6.58
C ALA A 8 1.08 0.25 -7.68
N PRO A 9 1.28 -1.06 -7.92
CA PRO A 9 0.46 -1.83 -8.84
C PRO A 9 -1.00 -1.81 -8.39
N VAL A 10 -1.95 -1.65 -9.31
CA VAL A 10 -3.37 -1.60 -8.99
C VAL A 10 -4.15 -2.60 -9.84
N VAL A 11 -5.19 -3.19 -9.24
CA VAL A 11 -6.11 -4.06 -10.01
C VAL A 11 -7.15 -3.20 -10.72
N LYS A 12 -7.74 -3.74 -11.80
CA LYS A 12 -8.73 -3.00 -12.61
C LYS A 12 -9.89 -2.44 -11.78
N ASP A 13 -10.31 -3.16 -10.75
CA ASP A 13 -11.42 -2.76 -9.87
C ASP A 13 -11.08 -1.55 -8.99
N GLU A 14 -9.80 -1.25 -8.77
CA GLU A 14 -9.36 -0.08 -8.00
C GLU A 14 -9.34 1.21 -8.87
N ILE A 15 -9.26 1.08 -10.20
CA ILE A 15 -9.11 2.21 -11.13
C ILE A 15 -10.26 3.23 -11.00
N PRO A 16 -11.55 2.83 -11.02
CA PRO A 16 -12.64 3.79 -10.87
C PRO A 16 -12.60 4.56 -9.55
N VAL A 17 -12.21 3.88 -8.47
CA VAL A 17 -12.13 4.47 -7.12
C VAL A 17 -10.95 5.44 -7.04
N LEU A 18 -9.82 5.12 -7.66
CA LEU A 18 -8.66 6.02 -7.77
C LEU A 18 -9.02 7.32 -8.51
N HIS A 19 -9.76 7.24 -9.62
CA HIS A 19 -10.25 8.44 -10.31
C HIS A 19 -11.24 9.24 -9.48
N LYS A 20 -12.09 8.59 -8.68
CA LYS A 20 -12.99 9.28 -7.74
C LYS A 20 -12.20 9.98 -6.64
N ALA A 21 -11.20 9.31 -6.07
CA ALA A 21 -10.31 9.88 -5.07
C ALA A 21 -9.53 11.08 -5.61
N TYR A 22 -8.98 10.98 -6.83
CA TYR A 22 -8.32 12.10 -7.50
C TYR A 22 -9.23 13.32 -7.62
N ARG A 23 -10.45 13.16 -8.16
CA ARG A 23 -11.39 14.28 -8.28
C ARG A 23 -11.75 14.93 -6.95
N LEU A 24 -11.84 14.13 -5.87
CA LEU A 24 -12.14 14.63 -4.54
C LEU A 24 -10.97 15.41 -3.92
N LEU A 25 -9.74 14.98 -4.19
CA LEU A 25 -8.53 15.46 -3.51
C LEU A 25 -7.70 16.43 -4.36
N LYS A 26 -8.03 16.61 -5.63
CA LYS A 26 -7.24 17.39 -6.60
C LYS A 26 -6.80 18.75 -6.08
N ASP A 27 -7.71 19.50 -5.45
CA ASP A 27 -7.46 20.87 -5.01
C ASP A 27 -6.52 20.98 -3.78
N GLU A 28 -6.28 19.87 -3.09
CA GLU A 28 -5.37 19.78 -1.94
C GLU A 28 -4.10 18.98 -2.23
N MET A 29 -3.95 18.46 -3.46
CA MET A 29 -2.76 17.76 -3.91
C MET A 29 -1.63 18.73 -4.25
N ARG A 30 -0.40 18.21 -4.32
CA ARG A 30 0.75 19.04 -4.70
C ARG A 30 0.64 19.44 -6.18
N PRO A 31 1.00 20.67 -6.58
CA PRO A 31 0.84 21.14 -7.96
C PRO A 31 1.48 20.22 -9.00
N GLU A 32 2.70 19.75 -8.76
CA GLU A 32 3.42 18.85 -9.66
C GLU A 32 2.76 17.46 -9.78
N ALA A 33 2.07 17.00 -8.73
CA ALA A 33 1.30 15.77 -8.79
C ALA A 33 0.04 15.92 -9.64
N VAL A 34 -0.62 17.08 -9.58
CA VAL A 34 -1.74 17.42 -10.44
C VAL A 34 -1.29 17.52 -11.89
N GLU A 35 -0.16 18.19 -12.17
CA GLU A 35 0.41 18.28 -13.52
C GLU A 35 0.69 16.89 -14.13
N VAL A 36 1.29 15.97 -13.36
CA VAL A 36 1.51 14.58 -13.79
C VAL A 36 0.19 13.87 -14.05
N ALA A 37 -0.78 13.98 -13.14
CA ALA A 37 -2.07 13.30 -13.28
C ALA A 37 -2.87 13.80 -14.49
N GLU A 38 -2.80 15.09 -14.83
CA GLU A 38 -3.45 15.64 -16.02
C GLU A 38 -2.71 15.30 -17.32
N ARG A 39 -1.37 15.18 -17.27
CA ARG A 39 -0.55 14.83 -18.43
C ARG A 39 -0.62 13.34 -18.78
N ASP A 40 -0.41 12.49 -17.78
CA ASP A 40 -0.19 11.05 -17.96
C ASP A 40 -1.41 10.21 -17.54
N GLY A 41 -2.31 10.79 -16.75
CA GLY A 41 -3.43 10.10 -16.11
C GLY A 41 -3.14 9.75 -14.65
N VAL A 42 -4.21 9.46 -13.89
CA VAL A 42 -4.13 9.00 -12.48
C VAL A 42 -3.49 7.60 -12.38
N VAL A 43 -3.77 6.76 -13.37
CA VAL A 43 -3.29 5.39 -13.51
C VAL A 43 -2.66 5.26 -14.89
N ILE A 44 -1.45 4.72 -14.94
CA ILE A 44 -0.71 4.43 -16.16
C ILE A 44 -0.59 2.92 -16.35
N GLY A 45 -0.34 2.49 -17.58
CA GLY A 45 -0.13 1.07 -17.92
C GLY A 45 -1.16 0.51 -18.89
N SER A 46 -1.18 -0.82 -19.01
CA SER A 46 -2.02 -1.53 -19.97
C SER A 46 -2.34 -2.94 -19.48
N GLU A 47 -3.30 -3.61 -20.12
CA GLU A 47 -3.62 -5.00 -19.77
C GLU A 47 -2.42 -5.96 -19.88
N LYS A 48 -1.48 -5.67 -20.79
CA LYS A 48 -0.28 -6.48 -20.98
C LYS A 48 0.82 -6.17 -19.95
N ALA A 49 0.96 -4.90 -19.57
CA ALA A 49 2.03 -4.44 -18.68
C ALA A 49 1.62 -4.44 -17.20
N GLY A 50 0.32 -4.48 -16.91
CA GLY A 50 -0.23 -4.13 -15.60
C GLY A 50 -0.57 -2.63 -15.52
N TYR A 51 -1.28 -2.27 -14.47
CA TYR A 51 -1.64 -0.89 -14.16
C TYR A 51 -0.96 -0.46 -12.87
N GLU A 52 -0.56 0.80 -12.80
CA GLU A 52 0.06 1.41 -11.63
C GLU A 52 -0.36 2.88 -11.48
N ILE A 53 -0.25 3.40 -10.28
CA ILE A 53 -0.54 4.82 -10.03
C ILE A 53 0.58 5.68 -10.61
N ALA A 54 0.25 6.81 -11.26
CA ALA A 54 1.27 7.72 -11.75
C ALA A 54 2.18 8.24 -10.62
N CYS A 55 3.46 8.46 -10.95
CA CYS A 55 4.47 8.97 -10.03
C CYS A 55 5.03 10.31 -10.47
N VAL A 56 5.35 11.15 -9.50
CA VAL A 56 6.12 12.38 -9.69
C VAL A 56 7.60 12.01 -9.74
N ASN A 57 8.29 12.38 -10.82
CA ASN A 57 9.73 12.19 -11.00
C ASN A 57 10.25 10.77 -10.70
N ASN A 58 9.45 9.72 -10.98
CA ASN A 58 9.77 8.32 -10.70
C ASN A 58 10.13 8.05 -9.23
N ALA A 59 9.55 8.79 -8.27
CA ALA A 59 9.80 8.61 -6.86
C ALA A 59 8.51 8.29 -6.09
N GLU A 60 7.69 9.30 -5.80
CA GLU A 60 6.44 9.12 -5.07
C GLU A 60 5.21 9.16 -5.97
N CYS A 61 4.17 8.41 -5.60
CA CYS A 61 2.92 8.48 -6.34
C CYS A 61 2.21 9.83 -6.16
N ILE A 62 1.38 10.20 -7.12
CA ILE A 62 0.65 11.50 -7.12
C ILE A 62 -0.16 11.77 -5.85
N PHE A 63 -0.55 10.73 -5.09
CA PHE A 63 -1.34 10.88 -3.87
C PHE A 63 -0.50 11.15 -2.61
N VAL A 64 0.82 11.20 -2.70
CA VAL A 64 1.67 11.52 -1.55
C VAL A 64 1.59 13.01 -1.21
N LYS A 65 1.50 13.32 0.09
CA LYS A 65 1.65 14.66 0.65
C LYS A 65 2.72 14.62 1.74
N TYR A 66 3.32 15.77 2.02
CA TYR A 66 4.29 15.93 3.08
C TYR A 66 3.66 16.78 4.20
N GLY A 67 3.77 16.29 5.44
CA GLY A 67 3.28 16.96 6.63
C GLY A 67 4.41 17.64 7.40
N ASP A 68 4.19 17.85 8.69
CA ASP A 68 5.23 18.39 9.58
C ASP A 68 6.46 17.48 9.60
N ASN A 69 7.64 18.10 9.71
CA ASN A 69 8.94 17.40 9.71
C ASN A 69 9.17 16.51 8.49
N ASP A 70 8.62 16.88 7.32
CA ASP A 70 8.78 16.15 6.06
C ASP A 70 8.23 14.70 6.09
N VAL A 71 7.31 14.42 7.02
CA VAL A 71 6.67 13.11 7.10
C VAL A 71 5.72 12.95 5.92
N SER A 72 6.05 12.01 5.03
CA SER A 72 5.18 11.67 3.90
C SER A 72 3.96 10.85 4.35
N TYR A 73 2.79 11.15 3.79
CA TYR A 73 1.55 10.41 4.01
C TYR A 73 0.72 10.31 2.73
N CYS A 74 -0.19 9.34 2.69
CA CYS A 74 -1.11 9.15 1.57
C CYS A 74 -2.38 9.99 1.79
N SER A 75 -2.68 10.91 0.87
CA SER A 75 -3.89 11.74 0.91
C SER A 75 -5.19 10.93 0.89
N ILE A 76 -5.23 9.79 0.19
CA ILE A 76 -6.40 8.90 0.20
C ILE A 76 -6.62 8.30 1.59
N GLN A 77 -5.54 7.82 2.24
CA GLN A 77 -5.63 7.24 3.58
C GLN A 77 -6.09 8.29 4.59
N GLN A 78 -5.58 9.53 4.47
CA GLN A 78 -6.01 10.64 5.31
C GLN A 78 -7.50 10.94 5.10
N ALA A 79 -7.95 11.05 3.84
CA ALA A 79 -9.35 11.29 3.52
C ALA A 79 -10.27 10.19 4.04
N TYR A 80 -9.81 8.93 4.09
CA TYR A 80 -10.54 7.84 4.72
C TYR A 80 -10.65 8.02 6.23
N PHE A 81 -9.56 8.38 6.91
CA PHE A 81 -9.58 8.67 8.35
C PHE A 81 -10.50 9.86 8.68
N ASP A 82 -10.60 10.83 7.77
CA ASP A 82 -11.48 11.99 7.89
C ASP A 82 -12.95 11.67 7.53
N GLY A 83 -13.27 10.44 7.10
CA GLY A 83 -14.61 10.04 6.68
C GLY A 83 -15.08 10.66 5.36
N ARG A 84 -14.16 11.20 4.55
CA ARG A 84 -14.46 11.83 3.25
C ARG A 84 -14.55 10.82 2.11
N ILE A 85 -13.99 9.62 2.29
CA ILE A 85 -14.01 8.52 1.33
C ILE A 85 -14.08 7.17 2.07
N ASP A 86 -14.95 6.27 1.61
CA ASP A 86 -15.10 4.92 2.20
C ASP A 86 -14.09 3.91 1.66
N TRP A 87 -12.93 4.38 1.20
CA TRP A 87 -11.86 3.56 0.62
C TRP A 87 -10.50 4.10 1.03
N GLU A 88 -9.72 3.27 1.74
CA GLU A 88 -8.48 3.69 2.39
C GLU A 88 -7.34 4.06 1.44
N LYS A 89 -6.88 3.08 0.68
CA LYS A 89 -5.71 3.13 -0.20
C LYS A 89 -5.67 1.83 -1.01
N PRO A 90 -4.89 1.82 -2.11
CA PRO A 90 -4.68 0.62 -2.89
C PRO A 90 -4.23 -0.54 -2.02
N LEU A 91 -4.72 -1.74 -2.32
CA LEU A 91 -4.39 -2.92 -1.54
C LEU A 91 -2.88 -3.21 -1.58
N SER A 92 -2.24 -3.00 -2.73
CA SER A 92 -0.79 -3.14 -2.89
C SER A 92 0.02 -2.17 -2.01
N CYS A 93 -0.45 -0.93 -1.84
CA CYS A 93 0.13 0.03 -0.90
C CYS A 93 -0.09 -0.40 0.56
N HIS A 94 -1.22 -1.04 0.85
CA HIS A 94 -1.57 -1.45 2.21
C HIS A 94 -0.81 -2.70 2.65
N LEU A 95 -0.54 -3.61 1.72
CA LEU A 95 0.18 -4.85 1.99
C LEU A 95 1.70 -4.67 2.11
N PHE A 96 2.27 -3.58 1.59
CA PHE A 96 3.72 -3.34 1.68
C PHE A 96 4.21 -3.41 3.14
N PRO A 97 5.29 -4.15 3.45
CA PRO A 97 6.32 -4.71 2.57
C PRO A 97 6.02 -6.05 1.87
N VAL A 98 4.81 -6.60 1.96
CA VAL A 98 4.42 -7.81 1.22
C VAL A 98 3.87 -7.44 -0.16
N ARG A 99 4.50 -7.98 -1.21
CA ARG A 99 4.08 -7.86 -2.60
C ARG A 99 3.37 -9.13 -3.06
N LEU A 100 2.17 -8.98 -3.59
CA LEU A 100 1.43 -10.10 -4.18
C LEU A 100 1.63 -10.13 -5.70
N LYS A 101 1.86 -11.33 -6.22
CA LYS A 101 1.83 -11.61 -7.66
C LYS A 101 0.86 -12.75 -7.92
N ARG A 102 -0.20 -12.51 -8.70
CA ARG A 102 -1.12 -13.56 -9.12
C ARG A 102 -0.50 -14.38 -10.25
N ILE A 103 -0.40 -15.69 -10.07
CA ILE A 103 0.00 -16.65 -11.10
C ILE A 103 -1.04 -17.77 -11.10
N SER A 104 -1.76 -17.92 -12.22
CA SER A 104 -2.92 -18.80 -12.31
C SER A 104 -3.93 -18.47 -11.20
N ASP A 105 -4.30 -19.44 -10.36
CA ASP A 105 -5.27 -19.28 -9.28
C ASP A 105 -4.64 -18.94 -7.92
N PHE A 106 -3.32 -18.72 -7.87
CA PHE A 106 -2.59 -18.51 -6.62
C PHE A 106 -1.95 -17.12 -6.53
N ASP A 107 -2.02 -16.53 -5.35
CA ASP A 107 -1.24 -15.34 -5.00
C ASP A 107 0.11 -15.79 -4.41
N TYR A 108 1.19 -15.35 -5.04
CA TYR A 108 2.54 -15.49 -4.52
C TYR A 108 2.90 -14.24 -3.72
N ALA A 109 3.11 -14.41 -2.41
CA ALA A 109 3.54 -13.35 -1.52
C ALA A 109 5.06 -13.29 -1.44
N ASN A 110 5.63 -12.12 -1.73
CA ASN A 110 7.07 -11.85 -1.58
C ASN A 110 7.25 -10.74 -0.55
N PHE A 111 8.11 -10.96 0.43
CA PHE A 111 8.49 -9.92 1.37
C PHE A 111 9.65 -9.10 0.78
N GLU A 112 9.44 -7.79 0.67
CA GLU A 112 10.42 -6.84 0.15
C GLU A 112 10.91 -5.94 1.29
N TYR A 113 12.13 -6.19 1.76
CA TYR A 113 12.75 -5.36 2.78
C TYR A 113 13.48 -4.17 2.14
N VAL A 114 13.07 -2.95 2.51
CA VAL A 114 13.72 -1.70 2.10
C VAL A 114 14.30 -1.05 3.34
N ASP A 115 15.62 -1.05 3.50
CA ASP A 115 16.27 -0.67 4.76
C ASP A 115 15.89 0.73 5.26
N SER A 116 15.82 1.71 4.36
CA SER A 116 15.44 3.09 4.67
C SER A 116 13.98 3.27 5.11
N LEU A 117 13.12 2.26 4.92
CA LEU A 117 11.70 2.29 5.29
C LEU A 117 11.34 1.29 6.39
N CYS A 118 11.94 0.12 6.35
CA CYS A 118 11.55 -1.03 7.18
C CYS A 118 12.30 -1.09 8.50
N SER A 119 13.54 -0.61 8.59
CA SER A 119 14.39 -0.75 9.79
C SER A 119 13.74 -0.15 11.05
N ALA A 120 13.29 1.10 10.98
CA ALA A 120 12.61 1.76 12.10
C ALA A 120 11.30 1.05 12.53
N ALA A 121 10.58 0.46 11.56
CA ALA A 121 9.38 -0.32 11.84
C ALA A 121 9.72 -1.66 12.53
N CYS A 122 10.80 -2.32 12.13
CA CYS A 122 11.33 -3.52 12.78
C CYS A 122 11.78 -3.24 14.21
N ASP A 123 12.50 -2.14 14.44
CA ASP A 123 12.94 -1.72 15.78
C ASP A 123 11.75 -1.51 16.72
N LYS A 124 10.70 -0.82 16.23
CA LYS A 124 9.48 -0.61 16.99
C LYS A 124 8.73 -1.92 17.23
N GLY A 125 8.55 -2.73 16.18
CA GLY A 125 7.85 -4.01 16.26
C GLY A 125 8.50 -4.96 17.26
N SER A 126 9.83 -5.03 17.27
CA SER A 126 10.60 -5.81 18.24
C SER A 126 10.36 -5.35 19.69
N LYS A 127 10.34 -4.03 19.93
CA LYS A 127 10.07 -3.46 21.26
C LYS A 127 8.64 -3.69 21.75
N GLU A 128 7.67 -3.68 20.83
CA GLU A 128 6.24 -3.79 21.14
C GLU A 128 5.70 -5.23 21.01
N GLY A 129 6.52 -6.19 20.57
CA GLY A 129 6.08 -7.56 20.30
C GLY A 129 5.14 -7.67 19.09
N ILE A 130 5.19 -6.71 18.17
CA ILE A 130 4.36 -6.67 16.96
C ILE A 130 5.13 -7.31 15.82
N TYR A 131 4.58 -8.37 15.24
CA TYR A 131 5.15 -9.00 14.06
C TYR A 131 4.52 -8.46 12.78
N LEU A 132 5.13 -8.77 11.65
CA LEU A 132 4.59 -8.39 10.34
C LEU A 132 3.17 -8.96 10.11
N SER A 133 2.87 -10.15 10.61
CA SER A 133 1.51 -10.73 10.50
C SER A 133 0.46 -9.99 11.34
N ASP A 134 0.87 -9.32 12.42
CA ASP A 134 0.00 -8.44 13.21
C ASP A 134 -0.20 -7.12 12.46
N PHE A 135 0.90 -6.49 12.02
CA PHE A 135 0.87 -5.22 11.29
C PHE A 135 0.00 -5.28 10.01
N LEU A 136 -0.01 -6.42 9.32
CA LEU A 136 -0.75 -6.63 8.08
C LEU A 136 -2.16 -7.21 8.28
N GLU A 137 -2.71 -7.25 9.49
CA GLU A 137 -4.06 -7.75 9.77
C GLU A 137 -5.12 -7.17 8.83
N LYS A 138 -5.25 -5.85 8.84
CA LYS A 138 -6.26 -5.15 8.04
C LYS A 138 -6.14 -5.41 6.53
N PRO A 139 -4.97 -5.25 5.89
CA PRO A 139 -4.85 -5.51 4.46
C PRO A 139 -4.99 -6.99 4.09
N LEU A 140 -4.53 -7.92 4.93
CA LEU A 140 -4.70 -9.36 4.68
C LEU A 140 -6.17 -9.76 4.79
N THR A 141 -6.87 -9.28 5.82
CA THR A 141 -8.32 -9.48 6.00
C THR A 141 -9.11 -8.91 4.82
N ARG A 142 -8.76 -7.71 4.34
CA ARG A 142 -9.37 -7.12 3.13
C ARG A 142 -9.18 -7.98 1.88
N ARG A 143 -8.06 -8.69 1.76
CA ARG A 143 -7.72 -9.48 0.58
C ARG A 143 -8.29 -10.89 0.61
N TYR A 144 -8.28 -11.53 1.78
CA TYR A 144 -8.54 -12.96 1.93
C TYR A 144 -9.70 -13.30 2.87
N GLY A 145 -10.22 -12.32 3.61
CA GLY A 145 -11.28 -12.51 4.60
C GLY A 145 -10.74 -12.75 6.02
N GLU A 146 -11.62 -12.60 6.99
CA GLU A 146 -11.33 -12.74 8.43
C GLU A 146 -10.94 -14.17 8.79
N GLU A 147 -11.72 -15.16 8.34
CA GLU A 147 -11.44 -16.59 8.57
C GLU A 147 -10.05 -17.00 8.07
N TRP A 148 -9.66 -16.54 6.87
CA TRP A 148 -8.33 -16.82 6.34
C TRP A 148 -7.23 -16.14 7.18
N TYR A 149 -7.45 -14.91 7.62
CA TYR A 149 -6.47 -14.19 8.45
C TYR A 149 -6.26 -14.89 9.79
N ASP A 150 -7.34 -15.35 10.42
CA ASP A 150 -7.27 -16.07 11.69
C ASP A 150 -6.47 -17.38 11.56
N GLU A 151 -6.71 -18.16 10.50
CA GLU A 151 -5.92 -19.35 10.19
C GLU A 151 -4.45 -19.03 9.93
N PHE A 152 -4.17 -18.00 9.13
CA PHE A 152 -2.80 -17.53 8.85
C PHE A 152 -2.09 -17.09 10.14
N LYS A 153 -2.79 -16.37 11.01
CA LYS A 153 -2.27 -15.87 12.28
C LYS A 153 -1.98 -17.03 13.25
N ALA A 154 -2.87 -18.02 13.33
CA ALA A 154 -2.66 -19.22 14.11
C ALA A 154 -1.41 -20.01 13.62
N ALA A 155 -1.27 -20.19 12.31
CA ALA A 155 -0.10 -20.85 11.73
C ALA A 155 1.20 -20.08 12.02
N CYS A 156 1.17 -18.74 11.94
CA CYS A 156 2.30 -17.89 12.30
C CYS A 156 2.70 -18.06 13.78
N ASN A 157 1.73 -18.11 14.68
CA ASN A 157 1.99 -18.28 16.11
C ASN A 157 2.57 -19.68 16.40
N TYR A 158 2.00 -20.72 15.78
CA TYR A 158 2.52 -22.08 15.89
C TYR A 158 3.99 -22.17 15.48
N ILE A 159 4.37 -21.62 14.32
CA ILE A 159 5.77 -21.65 13.86
C ILE A 159 6.70 -20.94 14.84
N ARG A 160 6.29 -19.79 15.39
CA ARG A 160 7.09 -19.04 16.37
C ARG A 160 7.34 -19.82 17.64
N GLU A 161 6.35 -20.55 18.12
CA GLU A 161 6.50 -21.40 19.30
C GLU A 161 7.51 -22.53 19.06
N GLN A 162 7.63 -23.02 17.83
CA GLN A 162 8.61 -24.05 17.46
C GLN A 162 10.04 -23.51 17.29
N GLU A 163 10.21 -22.22 16.96
CA GLU A 163 11.54 -21.59 16.80
C GLU A 163 12.17 -21.10 18.13
N VAL A 164 11.46 -21.25 19.25
CA VAL A 164 11.93 -20.84 20.59
C VAL A 164 12.68 -21.98 21.32
N ASP A 165 12.82 -23.16 20.70
CA ASP A 165 13.64 -24.30 21.18
C ASP A 165 15.05 -24.36 20.57
#